data_AF-A0A6J7A5L7-F1
#
_entry.id   AF-A0A6J7A5L7-F1
#
_cell.length_a   1.000
_cell.length_b   1.000
_cell.length_c   1.000
_cell.angle_alpha   90.00
_cell.angle_beta   90.00
_cell.angle_gamma   90.00
#
_symmetry.space_group_name_H-M   'P 1'
#
loop_
_entity.id
_entity.type
_entity.pdbx_description
1 polymer ?
#
loop_
_entity_poly.entity_id
_entity_poly.type
_entity_poly.pdbx_seq_one_letter_code
_entity_poly.pdbx_strand_id
1 'polypeptide(L)'
;MTDHWEAGFPEYLRAVGIEEEYLHAANDERWDEILQAETDEALARTGKDVGTPIISFRRDGDLHSFFGPVMSRVPRGDDALRLWDAVWEVATYPGMAELKRSIRERPQFEGSLDGPSSGLASA
;
A
#
# COMPACT_ATOMS: atom_id res chain seq x y z
N MET A 1 -15.36 -13.92 19.33
CA MET A 1 -15.15 -12.46 19.20
C MET A 1 -15.41 -12.18 17.74
N THR A 2 -16.62 -11.77 17.39
CA THR A 2 -16.93 -11.45 15.99
C THR A 2 -16.24 -10.12 15.71
N ASP A 3 -15.18 -10.16 14.92
CA ASP A 3 -14.36 -8.97 14.71
C ASP A 3 -15.19 -7.93 13.93
N HIS A 4 -15.45 -6.78 14.54
CA HIS A 4 -16.39 -5.75 14.08
C HIS A 4 -16.01 -5.04 12.76
N TRP A 5 -14.97 -5.48 12.04
CA TRP A 5 -14.51 -4.84 10.80
C TRP A 5 -15.47 -5.07 9.62
N GLU A 6 -16.14 -6.22 9.56
CA GLU A 6 -17.10 -6.54 8.50
C GLU A 6 -18.28 -5.56 8.46
N ALA A 7 -18.63 -4.97 9.61
CA ALA A 7 -19.78 -4.08 9.75
C ALA A 7 -19.69 -2.81 8.91
N GLY A 8 -18.49 -2.40 8.46
CA GLY A 8 -18.31 -1.22 7.61
C GLY A 8 -18.25 -1.51 6.12
N PHE A 9 -18.12 -2.78 5.71
CA PHE A 9 -17.95 -3.10 4.28
C PHE A 9 -19.12 -2.72 3.39
N PRO A 10 -20.39 -2.91 3.78
CA PRO A 10 -21.50 -2.47 2.94
C PRO A 10 -21.43 -0.96 2.64
N GLU A 11 -21.10 -0.13 3.64
CA GLU A 11 -20.90 1.31 3.46
C GLU A 11 -19.72 1.60 2.52
N TYR A 12 -18.58 0.92 2.68
CA TYR A 12 -17.41 1.14 1.83
C TYR A 12 -17.69 0.78 0.37
N LEU A 13 -18.29 -0.38 0.10
CA LEU A 13 -18.64 -0.81 -1.26
C LEU A 13 -19.59 0.20 -1.91
N ARG A 14 -20.66 0.60 -1.20
CA ARG A 14 -21.58 1.65 -1.68
C ARG A 14 -20.87 2.98 -1.95
N ALA A 15 -19.92 3.38 -1.09
CA ALA A 15 -19.17 4.63 -1.25
C ALA A 15 -18.28 4.64 -2.49
N VAL A 16 -17.79 3.47 -2.94
CA VAL A 16 -16.99 3.34 -4.17
C VAL A 16 -17.79 2.84 -5.38
N GLY A 17 -19.12 2.68 -5.24
CA GLY A 17 -20.01 2.25 -6.32
C GLY A 17 -19.88 0.77 -6.70
N ILE A 18 -19.47 -0.08 -5.76
CA ILE A 18 -19.41 -1.54 -5.92
C ILE A 18 -20.67 -2.15 -5.29
N GLU A 19 -21.29 -3.11 -6.00
CA GLU A 19 -22.49 -3.80 -5.55
C GLU A 19 -22.23 -4.66 -4.29
N GLU A 20 -23.22 -4.75 -3.39
CA GLU A 20 -23.07 -5.49 -2.13
C GLU A 20 -22.95 -7.02 -2.34
N GLU A 21 -23.24 -7.54 -3.54
CA GLU A 21 -23.05 -8.97 -3.85
C GLU A 21 -21.60 -9.43 -3.66
N TYR A 22 -20.62 -8.52 -3.77
CA TYR A 22 -19.21 -8.83 -3.57
C TYR A 22 -18.83 -9.04 -2.10
N LEU A 23 -19.70 -8.71 -1.13
CA LEU A 23 -19.45 -9.00 0.29
C LEU A 23 -19.24 -10.50 0.54
N HIS A 24 -19.89 -11.35 -0.24
CA HIS A 24 -19.75 -12.80 -0.13
C HIS A 24 -18.32 -13.28 -0.40
N ALA A 25 -17.55 -12.55 -1.21
CA ALA A 25 -16.17 -12.91 -1.52
C ALA A 25 -15.24 -12.87 -0.30
N ALA A 26 -15.56 -12.06 0.72
CA ALA A 26 -14.73 -11.93 1.93
C ALA A 26 -14.63 -13.24 2.73
N ASN A 27 -15.63 -14.13 2.60
CA ASN A 27 -15.70 -15.42 3.28
C ASN A 27 -15.69 -16.61 2.28
N ASP A 28 -15.29 -16.36 1.03
CA ASP A 28 -15.24 -17.38 -0.01
C ASP A 28 -13.80 -17.90 -0.18
N GLU A 29 -13.53 -19.06 0.42
CA GLU A 29 -12.21 -19.72 0.43
C GLU A 29 -11.66 -20.01 -0.98
N ARG A 30 -12.48 -19.93 -2.03
CA ARG A 30 -12.01 -20.09 -3.42
C ARG A 30 -10.94 -19.06 -3.82
N TRP A 31 -10.86 -17.93 -3.11
CA TRP A 31 -9.88 -16.87 -3.36
C TRP A 31 -8.57 -17.08 -2.60
N ASP A 32 -8.53 -17.98 -1.62
CA ASP A 32 -7.36 -18.15 -0.75
C ASP A 32 -6.13 -18.58 -1.54
N GLU A 33 -6.28 -19.52 -2.47
CA GLU A 33 -5.16 -20.03 -3.28
C GLU A 33 -4.51 -18.93 -4.13
N ILE A 34 -5.32 -18.07 -4.76
CA ILE A 34 -4.80 -16.97 -5.60
C ILE A 34 -4.22 -15.84 -4.75
N LEU A 35 -4.86 -15.47 -3.64
CA LEU A 35 -4.35 -14.45 -2.71
C LEU A 35 -3.02 -14.88 -2.08
N GLN A 36 -2.89 -16.15 -1.72
CA GLN A 36 -1.64 -16.71 -1.22
C GLN A 36 -0.55 -16.69 -2.29
N ALA A 37 -0.87 -17.09 -3.52
CA ALA A 37 0.08 -17.09 -4.63
C ALA A 37 0.59 -15.68 -4.97
N GLU A 38 -0.29 -14.67 -5.01
CA GLU A 38 0.10 -13.27 -5.24
C GLU A 38 0.96 -12.71 -4.09
N THR A 39 0.64 -13.08 -2.85
CA THR A 39 1.42 -12.69 -1.67
C THR A 39 2.81 -13.33 -1.70
N ASP A 40 2.88 -14.61 -2.00
CA ASP A 40 4.14 -15.36 -2.12
C ASP A 40 5.01 -14.78 -3.25
N GLU A 41 4.40 -14.43 -4.38
CA GLU A 41 5.09 -13.78 -5.49
C GLU A 41 5.67 -12.42 -5.08
N ALA A 42 4.91 -11.59 -4.38
CA ALA A 42 5.40 -10.30 -3.90
C ALA A 42 6.59 -10.46 -2.95
N LEU A 43 6.50 -11.37 -1.97
CA LEU A 43 7.56 -11.65 -1.00
C LEU A 43 8.82 -12.22 -1.66
N ALA A 44 8.66 -13.16 -2.60
CA ALA A 44 9.77 -13.79 -3.30
C ALA A 44 10.61 -12.79 -4.10
N ARG A 45 10.01 -11.68 -4.55
CA ARG A 45 10.69 -10.65 -5.34
C ARG A 45 11.50 -9.66 -4.50
N THR A 46 11.21 -9.53 -3.20
CA THR A 46 11.83 -8.53 -2.32
C THR A 46 12.82 -9.10 -1.30
N GLY A 47 12.81 -10.43 -1.12
CA GLY A 47 13.68 -11.13 -0.17
C GLY A 47 12.95 -11.63 1.08
N LYS A 48 13.65 -12.41 1.90
CA LYS A 48 13.13 -12.94 3.16
C LYS A 48 13.04 -11.83 4.21
N ASP A 49 12.12 -11.98 5.15
CA ASP A 49 11.98 -11.12 6.33
C ASP A 49 11.54 -9.66 6.05
N VAL A 50 10.82 -9.43 4.94
CA VAL A 50 10.14 -8.15 4.68
C VAL A 50 8.64 -8.23 4.98
N GLY A 51 8.06 -7.08 5.30
CA GLY A 51 6.61 -6.90 5.43
C GLY A 51 6.06 -6.01 4.32
N THR A 52 5.02 -5.26 4.62
CA THR A 52 4.46 -4.23 3.73
C THR A 52 5.04 -2.85 4.03
N PRO A 53 5.13 -1.93 3.04
CA PRO A 53 4.67 -2.06 1.65
C PRO A 53 5.71 -2.72 0.72
N ILE A 54 5.22 -3.41 -0.31
CA ILE A 54 6.02 -3.93 -1.44
C ILE A 54 5.52 -3.25 -2.71
N ILE A 55 6.44 -2.75 -3.53
CA ILE A 55 6.13 -2.16 -4.84
C ILE A 55 6.87 -2.95 -5.90
N SER A 56 6.16 -3.28 -6.99
CA SER A 56 6.71 -3.86 -8.20
C SER A 56 6.36 -2.97 -9.40
N PHE A 57 7.33 -2.64 -10.24
CA PHE A 57 7.13 -1.82 -11.43
C PHE A 57 8.10 -2.24 -12.55
N ARG A 58 7.80 -1.84 -13.79
CA ARG A 58 8.70 -2.09 -14.93
C ARG A 58 9.43 -0.85 -15.38
N ARG A 59 10.74 -0.96 -15.63
CA ARG A 59 11.59 0.07 -16.27
C ARG A 59 12.29 -0.59 -17.45
N ASP A 60 12.15 -0.01 -18.64
CA ASP A 60 12.82 -0.49 -19.86
C ASP A 60 12.56 -2.00 -20.16
N GLY A 61 11.41 -2.52 -19.73
CA GLY A 61 11.01 -3.92 -19.87
C GLY A 61 11.37 -4.81 -18.68
N ASP A 62 12.30 -4.39 -17.84
CA ASP A 62 12.75 -5.14 -16.67
C ASP A 62 11.82 -4.92 -15.47
N LEU A 63 11.54 -6.00 -14.74
CA LEU A 63 10.74 -5.95 -13.52
C LEU A 63 11.65 -5.60 -12.34
N HIS A 64 11.31 -4.55 -11.62
CA HIS A 64 11.95 -4.13 -10.38
C HIS A 64 10.95 -4.25 -9.23
N SER A 65 11.41 -4.80 -8.11
CA SER A 65 10.60 -4.98 -6.91
C SER A 65 11.42 -4.64 -5.68
N PHE A 66 10.83 -3.95 -4.72
CA PHE A 66 11.51 -3.59 -3.49
C PHE A 66 10.52 -3.43 -2.32
N PHE A 67 11.05 -3.62 -1.11
CA PHE A 67 10.35 -3.29 0.13
C PHE A 67 10.47 -1.77 0.39
N GLY A 68 9.34 -1.12 0.63
CA GLY A 68 9.24 0.33 0.82
C GLY A 68 8.65 1.10 -0.38
N PRO A 69 8.75 2.44 -0.39
CA PRO A 69 9.29 3.27 0.69
C PRO A 69 8.40 3.20 1.93
N VAL A 70 8.98 2.93 3.09
CA VAL A 70 8.25 2.95 4.37
C VAL A 70 8.06 4.40 4.80
N MET A 71 6.82 4.89 4.73
CA MET A 71 6.49 6.29 4.99
C MET A 71 5.44 6.41 6.08
N SER A 72 5.66 7.37 6.97
CA SER A 72 4.77 7.75 8.07
C SER A 72 3.81 8.88 7.70
N ARG A 73 4.08 9.61 6.60
CA ARG A 73 3.26 10.71 6.11
C ARG A 73 3.08 10.56 4.62
N VAL A 74 1.91 10.93 4.12
CA VAL A 74 1.63 10.89 2.68
C VAL A 74 2.23 12.14 2.02
N PRO A 75 3.19 12.02 1.09
CA PRO A 75 3.69 13.17 0.34
C PRO A 75 2.59 13.69 -0.61
N ARG A 76 2.57 15.01 -0.87
CA ARG A 76 1.55 15.68 -1.69
C ARG A 76 2.18 16.58 -2.74
N GLY A 77 1.48 16.81 -3.84
CA GLY A 77 1.91 17.71 -4.92
C GLY A 77 3.33 17.40 -5.39
N ASP A 78 4.14 18.43 -5.57
CA ASP A 78 5.52 18.33 -6.09
C ASP A 78 6.44 17.47 -5.21
N ASP A 79 6.21 17.41 -3.88
CA ASP A 79 6.98 16.53 -2.99
C ASP A 79 6.78 15.05 -3.33
N ALA A 80 5.56 14.66 -3.72
CA ALA A 80 5.27 13.29 -4.12
C ALA A 80 6.01 12.92 -5.40
N LEU A 81 6.01 13.82 -6.39
CA LEU A 81 6.70 13.62 -7.66
C LEU A 81 8.22 13.50 -7.45
N ARG A 82 8.82 14.43 -6.72
CA ARG A 82 10.27 14.36 -6.44
C ARG A 82 10.66 13.09 -5.68
N LEU A 83 9.84 12.66 -4.73
CA LEU A 83 10.11 11.42 -4.00
C LEU A 83 10.01 10.22 -4.94
N TRP A 84 9.01 10.19 -5.81
CA TRP A 84 8.86 9.12 -6.79
C TRP A 84 10.04 9.04 -7.74
N ASP A 85 10.52 10.17 -8.27
CA ASP A 85 11.70 10.21 -9.13
C ASP A 85 12.94 9.65 -8.40
N ALA A 86 13.14 10.01 -7.13
CA ALA A 86 14.23 9.48 -6.32
C ALA A 86 14.09 7.97 -6.06
N VAL A 87 12.89 7.49 -5.75
CA VAL A 87 12.60 6.06 -5.57
C VAL A 87 12.87 5.29 -6.86
N TRP A 88 12.44 5.83 -8.00
CA TRP A 88 12.65 5.24 -9.31
C TRP A 88 14.13 5.02 -9.61
N GLU A 89 14.96 6.04 -9.41
CA GLU A 89 16.41 5.94 -9.63
C GLU A 89 17.08 4.97 -8.65
N VAL A 90 16.76 5.05 -7.36
CA VAL A 90 17.36 4.16 -6.35
C VAL A 90 16.99 2.70 -6.59
N ALA A 91 15.72 2.41 -6.90
CA ALA A 91 15.22 1.05 -7.08
C ALA A 91 15.73 0.36 -8.36
N THR A 92 16.28 1.13 -9.29
CA THR A 92 16.78 0.62 -10.58
C THR A 92 18.30 0.73 -10.71
N TYR A 93 18.98 1.31 -9.72
CA TYR A 93 20.43 1.44 -9.72
C TYR A 93 21.12 0.07 -9.52
N PRO A 94 22.03 -0.35 -10.43
CA PRO A 94 22.73 -1.62 -10.29
C PRO A 94 23.54 -1.72 -8.98
N GLY A 95 23.33 -2.80 -8.24
CA GLY A 95 24.05 -3.09 -6.99
C GLY A 95 23.51 -2.39 -5.75
N MET A 96 22.43 -1.62 -5.87
CA MET A 96 21.71 -1.14 -4.69
C MET A 96 20.93 -2.28 -4.03
N ALA A 97 21.11 -2.47 -2.72
CA ALA A 97 20.47 -3.56 -1.98
C ALA A 97 19.55 -3.07 -0.86
N GLU A 98 19.97 -2.08 -0.07
CA GLU A 98 19.16 -1.59 1.06
C GLU A 98 19.49 -0.13 1.43
N LEU A 99 18.45 0.70 1.61
CA LEU A 99 18.54 2.02 2.22
C LEU A 99 17.61 2.06 3.42
N LYS A 100 18.17 2.19 4.63
CA LYS A 100 17.38 2.12 5.87
C LYS A 100 17.76 3.22 6.86
N ARG A 101 16.75 3.71 7.58
CA ARG A 101 16.88 4.60 8.73
C ARG A 101 15.95 4.15 9.85
N SER A 102 16.23 4.58 11.09
CA SER A 102 15.31 4.35 12.20
C SER A 102 13.96 5.04 11.93
N ILE A 103 12.86 4.34 12.20
CA ILE A 103 11.52 4.92 12.19
C ILE A 103 11.45 5.93 13.34
N ARG A 104 11.05 7.17 13.03
CA ARG A 104 11.00 8.28 14.00
C ARG A 104 9.57 8.71 14.37
N GLU A 105 8.57 8.20 13.67
CA GLU A 105 7.17 8.57 13.87
C GLU A 105 6.25 7.43 13.43
N ARG A 106 5.04 7.41 14.00
CA ARG A 106 3.98 6.46 13.63
C ARG A 106 3.31 6.89 12.32
N PRO A 107 2.63 5.96 11.60
CA PRO A 107 1.80 6.32 10.46
C PRO A 107 0.77 7.40 10.82
N GLN A 108 0.69 8.44 10.00
CA GLN A 108 -0.26 9.53 10.09
C GLN A 108 -1.34 9.31 9.04
N PHE A 109 -2.54 8.99 9.50
CA PHE A 109 -3.70 8.83 8.62
C PHE A 109 -4.45 10.14 8.52
N GLU A 110 -4.76 10.58 7.30
CA GLU A 110 -5.65 11.71 7.07
C GLU A 110 -7.08 11.32 7.48
N GLY A 111 -7.76 12.18 8.24
CA GLY A 111 -9.11 11.89 8.75
C GLY A 111 -9.19 10.97 9.97
N SER A 112 -8.05 10.64 10.62
CA SER A 112 -8.08 10.10 11.99
C SER A 112 -8.89 11.04 12.88
N LEU A 113 -9.72 10.52 13.77
CA LEU A 113 -10.54 11.29 14.73
C LEU A 113 -9.73 12.26 15.62
N ASP A 114 -8.39 12.21 15.56
CA ASP A 114 -7.45 13.03 16.30
C ASP A 114 -6.56 13.96 15.42
N GLY A 115 -6.80 14.07 14.11
CA GLY A 115 -6.03 14.96 13.21
C GLY A 115 -6.77 16.27 12.91
N PRO A 116 -6.08 17.42 12.72
CA PRO A 116 -6.75 18.65 12.30
C PRO A 116 -7.40 18.42 10.94
N SER A 117 -8.71 18.65 10.85
CA SER A 117 -9.47 18.54 9.62
C SER A 117 -8.87 19.47 8.56
N SER A 118 -8.22 18.90 7.54
CA SER A 118 -7.91 19.62 6.32
C SER A 118 -9.23 19.86 5.59
N GLY A 119 -9.76 21.07 5.73
CA GLY A 119 -10.94 21.50 4.99
C GLY A 119 -10.67 21.41 3.49
N LEU A 120 -11.29 20.43 2.84
CA LEU A 120 -11.47 20.44 1.39
C LEU A 120 -12.47 21.56 1.09
N ALA A 121 -11.93 22.74 0.77
CA ALA A 121 -12.69 23.79 0.11
C ALA A 121 -13.13 23.26 -1.26
N SER A 122 -14.43 23.19 -1.48
CA SER A 122 -15.06 22.95 -2.77
C SER A 122 -14.61 24.00 -3.79
N ALA A 123 -14.20 23.52 -4.95
CA ALA A 123 -14.10 24.29 -6.19
C ALA A 123 -14.92 23.57 -7.27
#